data_AF-A0AAD9QAP5-F1
#
_entry.id   AF-A0AAD9QAP5-F1
#
_cell.length_a   1.000
_cell.length_b   1.000
_cell.length_c   1.000
_cell.angle_alpha   90.00
_cell.angle_beta   90.00
_cell.angle_gamma   90.00
#
_symmetry.space_group_name_H-M   'P 1'
#
loop_
_entity.id
_entity.type
_entity.pdbx_description
1 polymer ?
#
loop_
_entity_poly.entity_id
_entity_poly.type
_entity_poly.pdbx_seq_one_letter_code
_entity_poly.pdbx_strand_id
1 'polypeptide(L)'
;MLGSRSIPMYCHMGDFGCGGGGWTLVMKTDGTKNTFHYSSPFWSNRQAYNLAGGKTGFDKQETKLPSYWETHFSKICLGMRDGSKTRFVVIRQSANSLYALIADGAYRAVSLGRNKWKSLIGPQASLQTNCNKEGFNVMVTSKNSKARIGIIANNENDCLTCDSRIGYGTGGSGDDSNTCGNKAAYFSDNGDRHIKAIGYILVQ
;
A
#
# COMPACT_ATOMS: atom_id res chain seq x y z
N MET A 1 -5.27 -11.97 -31.18
CA MET A 1 -5.87 -10.63 -31.08
C MET A 1 -6.76 -10.61 -29.85
N LEU A 2 -6.26 -10.11 -28.71
CA LEU A 2 -7.14 -9.70 -27.61
C LEU A 2 -7.75 -8.38 -28.06
N GLY A 3 -9.03 -8.37 -28.44
CA GLY A 3 -9.72 -7.16 -28.87
C GLY A 3 -9.50 -6.04 -27.86
N SER A 4 -9.28 -4.81 -28.36
CA SER A 4 -9.06 -3.62 -27.53
C SER A 4 -10.30 -3.34 -26.68
N ARG A 5 -10.36 -3.97 -25.51
CA ARG A 5 -11.45 -3.78 -24.57
C ARG A 5 -11.21 -2.45 -23.89
N SER A 6 -11.98 -1.43 -24.27
CA SER A 6 -11.96 -0.14 -23.59
C SER A 6 -12.45 -0.33 -22.15
N ILE A 7 -11.55 -0.13 -21.19
CA ILE A 7 -11.86 -0.24 -19.76
C ILE A 7 -11.84 1.18 -19.19
N PRO A 8 -13.00 1.73 -18.79
CA PRO A 8 -13.03 3.04 -18.15
C PRO A 8 -12.25 2.97 -16.83
N MET A 9 -11.28 3.86 -16.68
CA MET A 9 -10.46 3.97 -15.48
C MET A 9 -10.52 5.40 -14.93
N TYR A 10 -10.47 5.50 -13.61
CA TYR A 10 -10.41 6.78 -12.93
C TYR A 10 -9.00 7.38 -13.06
N CYS A 11 -8.94 8.56 -13.67
CA CYS A 11 -7.78 9.43 -13.63
C CYS A 11 -8.13 10.65 -12.76
N HIS A 12 -7.33 10.89 -11.72
CA HIS A 12 -7.45 12.13 -10.95
C HIS A 12 -6.65 13.24 -11.64
N MET A 13 -7.30 14.36 -11.92
CA MET A 13 -6.67 15.53 -12.55
C MET A 13 -6.51 16.64 -11.52
N GLY A 14 -5.31 17.21 -11.41
CA GLY A 14 -5.01 18.31 -10.48
C GLY A 14 -4.24 17.85 -9.24
N ASP A 15 -4.02 18.77 -8.30
CA ASP A 15 -3.30 18.49 -7.05
C ASP A 15 -4.28 18.20 -5.90
N PHE A 16 -4.21 16.99 -5.37
CA PHE A 16 -5.00 16.50 -4.24
C PHE A 16 -4.11 16.02 -3.08
N GLY A 17 -2.84 16.45 -3.06
CA GLY A 17 -1.83 16.02 -2.10
C GLY A 17 -0.76 15.09 -2.67
N CYS A 18 -0.85 14.76 -3.96
CA CYS A 18 0.19 14.03 -4.70
C CYS A 18 0.94 14.89 -5.72
N GLY A 19 0.61 16.19 -5.82
CA GLY A 19 1.14 17.08 -6.85
C GLY A 19 0.28 17.08 -8.11
N GLY A 20 0.48 18.10 -8.96
CA GLY A 20 -0.32 18.30 -10.16
C GLY A 20 -0.14 17.23 -11.26
N GLY A 21 -0.99 17.32 -12.28
CA GLY A 21 -1.01 16.42 -13.43
C GLY A 21 -2.14 15.38 -13.36
N GLY A 22 -2.06 14.38 -14.25
CA GLY A 22 -2.96 13.23 -14.26
C GLY A 22 -2.37 12.07 -13.46
N TRP A 23 -3.16 11.50 -12.55
CA TRP A 23 -2.81 10.33 -11.76
C TRP A 23 -3.73 9.17 -12.10
N THR A 24 -3.16 8.08 -12.59
CA THR A 24 -3.91 6.88 -13.02
C THR A 24 -4.11 5.93 -11.85
N LEU A 25 -5.36 5.60 -11.51
CA LEU A 25 -5.66 4.60 -10.49
C LEU A 25 -5.19 3.20 -10.95
N VAL A 26 -4.49 2.47 -10.07
CA VAL A 26 -4.07 1.09 -10.35
C VAL A 26 -4.75 0.06 -9.46
N MET A 27 -4.96 0.40 -8.18
CA MET A 27 -5.52 -0.53 -7.21
C MET A 27 -6.21 0.22 -6.05
N LYS A 28 -7.29 -0.35 -5.54
CA LYS A 28 -7.93 0.02 -4.27
C LYS A 28 -8.03 -1.21 -3.38
N THR A 29 -7.59 -1.09 -2.13
CA THR A 29 -7.54 -2.19 -1.16
C THR A 29 -8.40 -1.87 0.04
N ASP A 30 -9.09 -2.85 0.61
CA ASP A 30 -9.86 -2.68 1.85
C ASP A 30 -9.17 -3.47 2.96
N GLY A 31 -8.64 -2.78 3.96
CA GLY A 31 -7.92 -3.38 5.08
C GLY A 31 -8.73 -4.37 5.91
N THR A 32 -10.06 -4.38 5.76
CA THR A 32 -10.97 -5.34 6.39
C THR A 32 -11.15 -6.63 5.60
N LYS A 33 -10.66 -6.69 4.36
CA LYS A 33 -10.79 -7.83 3.45
C LYS A 33 -9.45 -8.48 3.16
N ASN A 34 -9.50 -9.80 2.94
CA ASN A 34 -8.32 -10.60 2.60
C ASN A 34 -7.96 -10.59 1.11
N THR A 35 -8.77 -9.94 0.26
CA THR A 35 -8.58 -9.90 -1.21
C THR A 35 -7.14 -9.57 -1.61
N PHE A 36 -6.58 -8.53 -1.00
CA PHE A 36 -5.23 -8.05 -1.28
C PHE A 36 -4.25 -8.31 -0.14
N HIS A 37 -4.45 -9.35 0.68
CA HIS A 37 -3.47 -9.79 1.67
C HIS A 37 -2.07 -9.97 1.06
N TYR A 38 -1.00 -9.88 1.87
CA TYR A 38 0.39 -9.99 1.39
C TYR A 38 0.62 -11.19 0.46
N SER A 39 0.08 -12.35 0.82
CA SER A 39 0.23 -13.60 0.03
C SER A 39 -0.72 -13.70 -1.18
N SER A 40 -1.58 -12.71 -1.42
CA SER A 40 -2.56 -12.76 -2.49
C SER A 40 -1.88 -12.86 -3.87
N PRO A 41 -2.33 -13.77 -4.76
CA PRO A 41 -1.79 -13.87 -6.11
C PRO A 41 -2.10 -12.63 -6.95
N PHE A 42 -3.02 -11.76 -6.52
CA PHE A 42 -3.29 -10.50 -7.20
C PHE A 42 -2.07 -9.57 -7.24
N TRP A 43 -1.07 -9.73 -6.37
CA TRP A 43 0.17 -8.96 -6.45
C TRP A 43 1.10 -9.42 -7.59
N SER A 44 1.02 -10.68 -8.01
CA SER A 44 1.96 -11.32 -8.95
C SER A 44 1.32 -11.84 -10.24
N ASN A 45 0.00 -11.69 -10.42
CA ASN A 45 -0.72 -12.05 -11.64
C ASN A 45 -1.17 -10.82 -12.46
N ARG A 46 -1.58 -11.05 -13.71
CA ARG A 46 -2.19 -10.03 -14.59
C ARG A 46 -3.71 -10.19 -14.70
N GLN A 47 -4.34 -10.54 -13.58
CA GLN A 47 -5.79 -10.67 -13.48
C GLN A 47 -6.38 -9.38 -12.89
N ALA A 48 -7.41 -8.85 -13.54
CA ALA A 48 -8.20 -7.73 -13.01
C ALA A 48 -9.14 -8.20 -11.89
N TYR A 49 -9.49 -7.29 -10.98
CA TYR A 49 -10.48 -7.51 -9.94
C TYR A 49 -11.44 -6.32 -9.87
N ASN A 50 -12.74 -6.59 -9.87
CA ASN A 50 -13.80 -5.58 -9.75
C ASN A 50 -13.55 -4.31 -10.60
N LEU A 51 -13.57 -4.45 -11.92
CA LEU A 51 -13.35 -3.32 -12.85
C LEU A 51 -14.35 -2.17 -12.65
N ALA A 52 -15.58 -2.48 -12.20
CA ALA A 52 -16.56 -1.45 -11.89
C ALA A 52 -16.08 -0.50 -10.78
N GLY A 53 -15.32 -1.02 -9.81
CA GLY A 53 -14.68 -0.21 -8.78
C GLY A 53 -13.65 0.79 -9.34
N GLY A 54 -13.13 0.60 -10.55
CA GLY A 54 -12.22 1.54 -11.19
C GLY A 54 -12.87 2.79 -11.78
N LYS A 55 -14.20 2.87 -11.83
CA LYS A 55 -14.94 3.99 -12.44
C LYS A 55 -15.04 5.22 -11.55
N THR A 56 -14.78 5.04 -10.26
CA THR A 56 -14.92 6.04 -9.19
C THR A 56 -13.58 6.25 -8.49
N GLY A 57 -13.37 7.45 -7.95
CA GLY A 57 -12.13 7.81 -7.25
C GLY A 57 -12.02 7.19 -5.86
N PHE A 58 -11.97 8.05 -4.84
CA PHE A 58 -11.67 7.67 -3.45
C PHE A 58 -12.88 7.11 -2.66
N ASP A 59 -13.59 6.15 -3.25
CA ASP A 59 -14.65 5.38 -2.56
C ASP A 59 -14.08 4.17 -1.81
N LYS A 60 -14.94 3.26 -1.33
CA LYS A 60 -14.55 2.09 -0.53
C LYS A 60 -14.57 0.78 -1.33
N GLN A 61 -14.69 0.83 -2.66
CA GLN A 61 -14.80 -0.36 -3.49
C GLN A 61 -13.40 -0.84 -3.91
N GLU A 62 -13.04 -2.06 -3.50
CA GLU A 62 -11.80 -2.70 -3.93
C GLU A 62 -11.72 -2.83 -5.45
N THR A 63 -10.53 -2.64 -6.02
CA THR A 63 -10.31 -2.86 -7.46
C THR A 63 -8.85 -3.16 -7.74
N LYS A 64 -8.60 -3.90 -8.81
CA LYS A 64 -7.29 -4.03 -9.46
C LYS A 64 -7.50 -3.88 -10.95
N LEU A 65 -6.87 -2.87 -11.52
CA LEU A 65 -7.07 -2.47 -12.91
C LEU A 65 -5.89 -2.92 -13.80
N PRO A 66 -6.08 -3.04 -15.13
CA PRO A 66 -4.99 -3.32 -16.06
C PRO A 66 -3.83 -2.34 -16.00
N SER A 67 -4.10 -1.10 -15.60
CA SER A 67 -3.08 -0.10 -15.31
C SER A 67 -2.02 -0.58 -14.30
N TYR A 68 -2.33 -1.57 -13.44
CA TYR A 68 -1.36 -2.23 -12.55
C TYR A 68 -0.20 -2.89 -13.31
N TRP A 69 -0.43 -3.48 -14.49
CA TRP A 69 0.59 -4.18 -15.27
C TRP A 69 0.93 -3.51 -16.61
N GLU A 70 0.17 -2.52 -17.06
CA GLU A 70 0.34 -1.86 -18.38
C GLU A 70 0.93 -0.45 -18.30
N THR A 71 0.90 0.21 -17.14
CA THR A 71 1.27 1.63 -17.03
C THR A 71 2.71 1.81 -16.56
N HIS A 72 3.56 2.36 -17.43
CA HIS A 72 4.87 2.88 -17.03
C HIS A 72 4.67 4.15 -16.18
N PHE A 73 5.50 4.32 -15.16
CA PHE A 73 5.43 5.51 -14.28
C PHE A 73 6.80 5.94 -13.76
N SER A 74 6.82 7.13 -13.18
CA SER A 74 7.96 7.75 -12.50
C SER A 74 7.67 8.07 -11.02
N LYS A 75 6.39 8.09 -10.63
CA LYS A 75 5.93 8.34 -9.28
C LYS A 75 4.75 7.45 -8.93
N ILE A 76 4.65 7.13 -7.64
CA ILE A 76 3.52 6.42 -7.04
C ILE A 76 2.90 7.33 -5.99
N CYS A 77 1.59 7.53 -6.06
CA CYS A 77 0.78 8.20 -5.06
C CYS A 77 0.05 7.15 -4.24
N LEU A 78 0.36 7.12 -2.95
CA LEU A 78 -0.25 6.23 -1.96
C LEU A 78 -1.24 7.04 -1.14
N GLY A 79 -2.51 6.63 -1.15
CA GLY A 79 -3.57 7.21 -0.32
C GLY A 79 -4.09 6.22 0.71
N MET A 80 -4.38 6.67 1.92
CA MET A 80 -5.14 5.89 2.91
C MET A 80 -6.31 6.71 3.42
N ARG A 81 -7.50 6.10 3.43
CA ARG A 81 -8.71 6.65 4.02
C ARG A 81 -9.04 5.96 5.33
N ASP A 82 -9.12 6.77 6.37
CA ASP A 82 -9.48 6.40 7.72
C ASP A 82 -10.61 7.32 8.21
N GLY A 83 -11.78 6.75 8.45
CA GLY A 83 -13.02 7.50 8.63
C GLY A 83 -13.37 8.35 7.40
N SER A 84 -13.45 9.67 7.62
CA SER A 84 -13.74 10.66 6.58
C SER A 84 -12.50 11.27 5.92
N LYS A 85 -11.31 11.06 6.48
CA LYS A 85 -10.08 11.70 6.00
C LYS A 85 -9.29 10.75 5.12
N THR A 86 -8.91 11.25 3.93
CA THR A 86 -7.95 10.58 3.05
C THR A 86 -6.66 11.37 3.07
N ARG A 87 -5.53 10.70 3.28
CA ARG A 87 -4.19 11.31 3.31
C ARG A 87 -3.30 10.62 2.31
N PHE A 88 -2.37 11.38 1.76
CA PHE A 88 -1.56 10.95 0.63
C PHE A 88 -0.07 11.16 0.87
N VAL A 89 0.75 10.28 0.29
CA VAL A 89 2.20 10.41 0.18
C VAL A 89 2.66 9.99 -1.20
N VAL A 90 3.76 10.58 -1.66
CA VAL A 90 4.34 10.28 -2.98
C VAL A 90 5.68 9.60 -2.81
N ILE A 91 5.88 8.50 -3.54
CA ILE A 91 7.17 7.83 -3.73
C ILE A 91 7.66 8.13 -5.14
N ARG A 92 8.88 8.65 -5.28
CA ARG A 92 9.54 8.82 -6.58
C ARG A 92 10.26 7.52 -6.93
N GLN A 93 9.62 6.70 -7.73
CA GLN A 93 10.13 5.41 -8.18
C GLN A 93 9.68 5.20 -9.62
N SER A 94 10.60 4.85 -10.51
CA SER A 94 10.26 4.50 -11.89
C SER A 94 10.20 2.98 -12.06
N ALA A 95 9.24 2.52 -12.85
CA ALA A 95 9.12 1.13 -13.27
C ALA A 95 8.23 1.02 -14.53
N ASN A 96 8.38 -0.08 -15.26
CA ASN A 96 7.52 -0.40 -16.40
C ASN A 96 6.04 -0.61 -16.01
N SER A 97 5.80 -1.08 -14.78
CA SER A 97 4.48 -1.16 -14.16
C SER A 97 4.60 -1.58 -12.69
N LEU A 98 3.51 -1.49 -11.92
CA LEU A 98 3.53 -1.90 -10.52
C LEU A 98 3.68 -3.42 -10.40
N TYR A 99 3.14 -4.16 -11.37
CA TYR A 99 3.41 -5.58 -11.58
C TYR A 99 4.92 -5.85 -11.69
N ALA A 100 5.62 -5.16 -12.58
CA ALA A 100 7.06 -5.38 -12.78
C ALA A 100 7.89 -5.06 -11.52
N LEU A 101 7.39 -4.15 -10.67
CA LEU A 101 8.04 -3.74 -9.44
C LEU A 101 7.78 -4.69 -8.25
N ILE A 102 6.67 -5.42 -8.24
CA ILE A 102 6.22 -6.21 -7.08
C ILE A 102 6.22 -7.72 -7.34
N ALA A 103 5.90 -8.17 -8.56
CA ALA A 103 5.50 -9.54 -8.83
C ALA A 103 6.58 -10.60 -8.56
N ASP A 104 7.86 -10.23 -8.65
CA ASP A 104 8.99 -11.14 -8.39
C ASP A 104 9.25 -11.39 -6.89
N GLY A 105 8.54 -10.67 -6.01
CA GLY A 105 8.71 -10.81 -4.56
C GLY A 105 10.01 -10.24 -4.00
N ALA A 106 10.87 -9.64 -4.83
CA ALA A 106 12.14 -9.10 -4.38
C ALA A 106 11.93 -7.82 -3.55
N TYR A 107 12.62 -7.73 -2.42
CA TYR A 107 12.64 -6.54 -1.58
C TYR A 107 13.33 -5.39 -2.32
N ARG A 108 12.69 -4.22 -2.32
CA ARG A 108 13.26 -2.99 -2.89
C ARG A 108 13.06 -1.85 -1.90
N ALA A 109 14.17 -1.32 -1.40
CA ALA A 109 14.13 -0.23 -0.43
C ALA A 109 13.63 1.07 -1.06
N VAL A 110 12.98 1.89 -0.25
CA VAL A 110 12.74 3.32 -0.52
C VAL A 110 13.27 4.13 0.65
N SER A 111 13.33 5.45 0.50
CA SER A 111 13.75 6.36 1.58
C SER A 111 12.68 7.43 1.79
N LEU A 112 11.45 6.99 2.08
CA LEU A 112 10.32 7.88 2.32
C LEU A 112 10.35 8.40 3.77
N GLY A 113 10.83 7.57 4.69
CA GLY A 113 10.98 7.89 6.10
C GLY A 113 9.72 7.64 6.93
N ARG A 114 9.94 7.24 8.18
CA ARG A 114 8.90 6.85 9.15
C ARG A 114 7.74 7.86 9.26
N ASN A 115 8.05 9.15 9.36
CA ASN A 115 7.04 10.19 9.55
C ASN A 115 6.08 10.30 8.36
N LYS A 116 6.56 10.06 7.13
CA LYS A 116 5.71 10.05 5.94
C LYS A 116 4.79 8.84 5.94
N TRP A 117 5.26 7.65 6.30
CA TRP A 117 4.36 6.49 6.49
C TRP A 117 3.30 6.74 7.56
N LYS A 118 3.69 7.30 8.72
CA LYS A 118 2.73 7.69 9.77
C LYS A 118 1.73 8.73 9.28
N SER A 119 2.12 9.64 8.39
CA SER A 119 1.22 10.66 7.86
C SER A 119 0.04 10.13 7.04
N LEU A 120 0.13 8.91 6.48
CA LEU A 120 -1.01 8.24 5.82
C LEU A 120 -2.17 7.98 6.80
N ILE A 121 -1.85 7.67 8.04
CA ILE A 121 -2.82 7.36 9.10
C ILE A 121 -3.19 8.64 9.87
N GLY A 122 -2.21 9.52 10.09
CA GLY A 122 -2.39 10.79 10.78
C GLY A 122 -2.01 10.72 12.28
N PRO A 123 -2.60 11.57 13.14
CA PRO A 123 -2.18 11.70 14.55
C PRO A 123 -2.25 10.41 15.37
N GLN A 124 -3.08 9.46 14.98
CA GLN A 124 -3.23 8.17 15.65
C GLN A 124 -2.25 7.10 15.18
N ALA A 125 -1.41 7.38 14.18
CA ALA A 125 -0.41 6.43 13.69
C ALA A 125 0.54 6.00 14.82
N SER A 126 0.87 4.71 14.85
CA SER A 126 1.78 4.14 15.83
C SER A 126 2.69 3.12 15.17
N LEU A 127 3.94 3.07 15.60
CA LEU A 127 4.92 2.07 15.19
C LEU A 127 5.88 1.85 16.37
N GLN A 128 6.49 0.68 16.47
CA GLN A 128 7.63 0.49 17.40
C GLN A 128 8.84 1.28 16.91
N THR A 129 9.72 1.70 17.80
CA THR A 129 10.61 2.87 17.57
C THR A 129 11.86 2.59 16.73
N ASN A 130 12.30 1.34 16.60
CA ASN A 130 13.65 1.04 16.14
C ASN A 130 13.74 0.67 14.65
N CYS A 131 13.51 -0.59 14.26
CA CYS A 131 13.59 -0.95 12.83
C CYS A 131 12.67 -0.05 11.98
N ASN A 132 13.15 0.39 10.81
CA ASN A 132 12.36 1.18 9.86
C ASN A 132 12.52 0.61 8.44
N LYS A 133 12.42 -0.71 8.29
CA LYS A 133 12.55 -1.36 6.99
C LYS A 133 11.34 -0.97 6.13
N GLU A 134 11.57 -0.19 5.08
CA GLU A 134 10.53 0.35 4.20
C GLU A 134 10.77 0.00 2.73
N GLY A 135 9.71 0.02 1.93
CA GLY A 135 9.75 -0.16 0.48
C GLY A 135 8.73 -1.15 -0.06
N PHE A 136 9.15 -1.95 -1.05
CA PHE A 136 8.35 -2.95 -1.73
C PHE A 136 8.74 -4.36 -1.26
N ASN A 137 7.75 -5.27 -1.17
CA ASN A 137 7.93 -6.64 -0.68
C ASN A 137 8.71 -6.70 0.64
N VAL A 138 8.30 -5.87 1.58
CA VAL A 138 8.94 -5.74 2.90
C VAL A 138 8.52 -6.92 3.76
N MET A 139 9.46 -7.80 4.05
CA MET A 139 9.30 -8.87 5.03
C MET A 139 10.64 -9.25 5.65
N VAL A 140 10.58 -9.97 6.77
CA VAL A 140 11.74 -10.55 7.45
C VAL A 140 11.57 -12.06 7.50
N THR A 141 10.51 -12.52 8.16
CA THR A 141 10.06 -13.91 8.16
C THR A 141 8.59 -14.00 7.78
N SER A 142 8.09 -15.21 7.55
CA SER A 142 6.67 -15.44 7.22
C SER A 142 5.71 -15.12 8.37
N LYS A 143 6.17 -15.08 9.63
CA LYS A 143 5.30 -14.82 10.80
C LYS A 143 5.28 -13.34 11.20
N ASN A 144 6.35 -12.63 10.92
CA ASN A 144 6.51 -11.21 11.28
C ASN A 144 5.65 -10.28 10.41
N SER A 145 5.53 -9.03 10.86
CA SER A 145 4.95 -7.94 10.08
C SER A 145 5.56 -7.88 8.69
N LYS A 146 4.68 -7.74 7.69
CA LYS A 146 5.06 -7.67 6.27
C LYS A 146 4.15 -6.71 5.52
N ALA A 147 4.62 -6.18 4.39
CA ALA A 147 3.88 -5.27 3.52
C ALA A 147 4.35 -5.40 2.07
N ARG A 148 3.43 -5.39 1.10
CA ARG A 148 3.79 -5.31 -0.32
C ARG A 148 4.32 -3.93 -0.68
N ILE A 149 3.75 -2.90 -0.05
CA ILE A 149 4.23 -1.52 -0.09
C ILE A 149 4.05 -0.96 1.32
N GLY A 150 5.13 -0.62 2.02
CA GLY A 150 4.98 -0.19 3.42
C GLY A 150 6.27 -0.04 4.19
N ILE A 151 6.11 0.10 5.50
CA ILE A 151 7.16 0.09 6.52
C ILE A 151 6.81 -0.96 7.59
N ILE A 152 7.83 -1.66 8.09
CA ILE A 152 7.73 -2.54 9.25
C ILE A 152 8.75 -2.11 10.32
N ALA A 153 8.41 -2.32 11.58
CA ALA A 153 9.21 -1.90 12.72
C ALA A 153 9.09 -2.88 13.91
N ASN A 154 10.02 -2.77 14.86
CA ASN A 154 10.07 -3.44 16.16
C ASN A 154 10.79 -2.54 17.20
N ASN A 155 11.00 -3.07 18.40
CA ASN A 155 11.76 -2.43 19.49
C ASN A 155 13.20 -2.97 19.61
N GLU A 156 13.60 -4.01 18.87
CA GLU A 156 14.99 -4.51 18.92
C GLU A 156 15.94 -3.62 18.11
N ASN A 157 17.25 -3.86 18.25
CA ASN A 157 18.30 -3.11 17.53
C ASN A 157 18.49 -3.56 16.07
N ASP A 158 17.77 -4.60 15.65
CA ASP A 158 17.78 -5.17 14.32
C ASP A 158 16.37 -5.23 13.72
N CYS A 159 16.27 -5.69 12.47
CA CYS A 159 14.99 -5.90 11.79
C CYS A 159 14.67 -7.40 11.67
N LEU A 160 14.84 -8.19 12.73
CA LEU A 160 14.61 -9.65 12.69
C LEU A 160 13.21 -10.07 13.19
N THR A 161 12.60 -9.26 14.06
CA THR A 161 11.38 -9.62 14.80
C THR A 161 10.22 -8.63 14.61
N CYS A 162 10.23 -7.84 13.53
CA CYS A 162 9.20 -6.84 13.22
C CYS A 162 7.76 -7.30 13.47
N ASP A 163 7.02 -6.49 14.22
CA ASP A 163 5.67 -6.78 14.71
C ASP A 163 4.74 -5.55 14.69
N SER A 164 5.24 -4.40 14.23
CA SER A 164 4.43 -3.25 13.81
C SER A 164 4.63 -2.92 12.33
N ARG A 165 3.61 -2.31 11.71
CA ARG A 165 3.58 -1.99 10.28
C ARG A 165 2.61 -0.88 9.91
N ILE A 166 2.91 -0.20 8.81
CA ILE A 166 1.97 0.62 8.04
C ILE A 166 2.15 0.27 6.57
N GLY A 167 1.07 -0.01 5.85
CA GLY A 167 1.20 -0.28 4.41
C GLY A 167 -0.02 -0.88 3.74
N TYR A 168 0.23 -1.40 2.54
CA TYR A 168 -0.69 -2.05 1.62
C TYR A 168 -0.25 -3.49 1.39
N GLY A 169 -1.21 -4.38 1.24
CA GLY A 169 -0.95 -5.81 1.17
C GLY A 169 -0.17 -6.29 2.37
N THR A 170 -0.65 -5.96 3.56
CA THR A 170 -0.01 -6.28 4.83
C THR A 170 -0.49 -7.62 5.39
N GLY A 171 0.21 -8.10 6.41
CA GLY A 171 -0.11 -9.31 7.18
C GLY A 171 0.93 -9.58 8.27
N GLY A 172 0.83 -10.71 8.94
CA GLY A 172 1.74 -11.17 10.00
C GLY A 172 1.34 -10.71 11.40
N SER A 173 2.35 -10.68 12.29
CA SER A 173 2.21 -10.50 13.75
C SER A 173 1.11 -9.53 14.19
N GLY A 174 0.36 -9.95 15.22
CA GLY A 174 -0.64 -9.17 15.94
C GLY A 174 -1.96 -8.85 15.21
N ASP A 175 -2.08 -9.03 13.89
CA ASP A 175 -3.35 -9.10 13.13
C ASP A 175 -3.08 -9.44 11.64
N ASP A 176 -2.97 -10.73 11.30
CA ASP A 176 -2.70 -11.16 9.92
C ASP A 176 -3.79 -10.75 8.92
N SER A 177 -5.01 -10.48 9.40
CA SER A 177 -6.15 -10.07 8.56
C SER A 177 -6.16 -8.58 8.19
N ASN A 178 -5.30 -7.75 8.80
CA ASN A 178 -5.18 -6.35 8.42
C ASN A 178 -4.31 -6.23 7.16
N THR A 179 -4.97 -6.06 6.01
CA THR A 179 -4.33 -6.01 4.69
C THR A 179 -3.96 -4.60 4.22
N CYS A 180 -4.46 -3.56 4.89
CA CYS A 180 -4.15 -2.17 4.60
C CYS A 180 -4.42 -1.28 5.83
N GLY A 181 -3.45 -0.48 6.24
CA GLY A 181 -3.59 0.44 7.37
C GLY A 181 -2.40 0.36 8.32
N ASN A 182 -2.67 0.39 9.63
CA ASN A 182 -1.65 0.39 10.68
C ASN A 182 -1.92 -0.65 11.75
N LYS A 183 -0.91 -1.48 12.02
CA LYS A 183 -0.88 -2.41 13.14
C LYS A 183 0.35 -2.09 13.99
N ALA A 184 0.14 -1.88 15.28
CA ALA A 184 1.21 -1.63 16.25
C ALA A 184 0.78 -2.15 17.63
N ALA A 185 1.72 -2.74 18.37
CA ALA A 185 1.54 -3.25 19.72
C ALA A 185 2.88 -3.18 20.46
N TYR A 186 2.94 -3.61 21.73
CA TYR A 186 4.18 -3.83 22.48
C TYR A 186 5.11 -2.61 22.53
N PHE A 187 4.77 -1.59 23.33
CA PHE A 187 5.60 -0.38 23.50
C PHE A 187 5.86 0.39 22.19
N SER A 188 4.80 0.59 21.41
CA SER A 188 4.81 1.45 20.24
C SER A 188 4.74 2.94 20.61
N ASP A 189 5.26 3.80 19.74
CA ASP A 189 5.45 5.24 19.99
C ASP A 189 4.15 6.04 20.19
N ASN A 190 2.99 5.46 19.91
CA ASN A 190 1.68 6.06 20.15
C ASN A 190 0.67 5.00 20.64
N GLY A 191 1.16 4.05 21.43
CA GLY A 191 0.37 2.95 21.98
C GLY A 191 -0.16 1.96 20.94
N ASP A 192 -1.01 1.04 21.37
CA ASP A 192 -1.54 -0.01 20.52
C ASP A 192 -2.52 0.54 19.47
N ARG A 193 -2.38 0.07 18.22
CA ARG A 193 -3.22 0.50 17.10
C ARG A 193 -3.59 -0.68 16.20
N HIS A 194 -4.86 -0.71 15.82
CA HIS A 194 -5.47 -1.71 14.95
C HIS A 194 -6.35 -1.00 13.91
N ILE A 195 -5.71 -0.26 13.01
CA ILE A 195 -6.40 0.58 12.03
C ILE A 195 -6.43 -0.16 10.71
N LYS A 196 -7.65 -0.43 10.23
CA LYS A 196 -7.92 -0.98 8.90
C LYS A 196 -8.45 0.14 8.02
N ALA A 197 -7.72 0.47 6.96
CA ALA A 197 -7.99 1.61 6.09
C ALA A 197 -8.38 1.17 4.68
N ILE A 198 -9.01 2.06 3.92
CA ILE A 198 -9.08 1.90 2.46
C ILE A 198 -7.80 2.47 1.86
N GLY A 199 -7.09 1.64 1.11
CA GLY A 199 -5.88 2.02 0.38
C GLY A 199 -6.17 2.39 -1.06
N TYR A 200 -5.51 3.44 -1.56
CA TYR A 200 -5.50 3.85 -2.96
C TYR A 200 -4.06 3.86 -3.46
N ILE A 201 -3.84 3.27 -4.63
CA ILE A 201 -2.54 3.31 -5.31
C ILE A 201 -2.78 3.92 -6.68
N LEU A 202 -2.10 5.03 -6.97
CA LEU A 202 -2.12 5.72 -8.26
C LEU A 202 -0.69 5.91 -8.76
N VAL A 203 -0.53 6.07 -10.07
CA VAL A 203 0.78 6.25 -10.71
C VAL A 203 0.77 7.42 -11.69
N GLN A 204 1.94 8.03 -11.89
CA GLN A 204 2.22 9.12 -12.84
C GLN A 204 3.60 8.95 -13.48
#